data_AF-A0A522Y0M2-F1
#
_entry.id   AF-A0A522Y0M2-F1
#
_cell.length_a   1.000
_cell.length_b   1.000
_cell.length_c   1.000
_cell.angle_alpha   90.00
_cell.angle_beta   90.00
_cell.angle_gamma   90.00
#
_symmetry.space_group_name_H-M   'P 1'
#
loop_
_entity.id
_entity.type
_entity.pdbx_description
1 polymer ?
#
loop_
_entity_poly.entity_id
_entity_poly.type
_entity_poly.pdbx_seq_one_letter_code
_entity_poly.pdbx_strand_id
1 'polypeptide(L)'
;MDLSEKSKKEIASLFFKNCCLETNSTAYLICDALYSAPSDQRQLIEKILQMRKNLNVIRVTICELQSKNIIRSTNSRLELTDIGNWYYVAKKIGVSISSLCLLSQAYVIQKSLENSGNTGYFAVVHFADIVKYSHSPVKLIRNLREVGLIYRHHKNTIRIFPEKMKILERYDAELTSLNRWVVELKSKIDDIKDHDPVARENFIRNLECYAKLHKSVTVQ
;
A
#
# COMPACT_ATOMS: atom_id res chain seq x y z
N MET A 1 -24.38 4.06 16.80
CA MET A 1 -24.57 2.96 15.84
C MET A 1 -23.39 3.02 14.89
N ASP A 2 -22.57 1.97 14.88
CA ASP A 2 -21.34 1.89 14.09
C ASP A 2 -21.65 1.95 12.59
N LEU A 3 -20.67 2.34 11.77
CA LEU A 3 -20.77 2.29 10.31
C LEU A 3 -21.33 0.94 9.82
N SER A 4 -22.35 0.99 8.94
CA SER A 4 -22.89 -0.22 8.33
C SER A 4 -21.81 -1.00 7.55
N GLU A 5 -21.96 -2.33 7.52
CA GLU A 5 -21.03 -3.21 6.80
C GLU A 5 -20.93 -2.84 5.30
N LYS A 6 -21.99 -2.27 4.73
CA LYS A 6 -22.03 -1.78 3.34
C LYS A 6 -21.07 -0.60 3.13
N SER A 7 -21.10 0.39 4.02
CA SER A 7 -20.22 1.58 3.94
C SER A 7 -18.75 1.20 4.08
N LYS A 8 -18.43 0.28 5.01
CA LYS A 8 -17.05 -0.18 5.22
C LYS A 8 -16.50 -0.94 3.99
N LYS A 9 -17.35 -1.70 3.29
CA LYS A 9 -17.01 -2.37 2.01
C LYS A 9 -16.73 -1.40 0.87
N GLU A 10 -17.51 -0.32 0.77
CA GLU A 10 -17.35 0.71 -0.26
C GLU A 10 -16.02 1.46 -0.13
N ILE A 11 -15.69 1.90 1.09
CA ILE A 11 -14.42 2.55 1.45
C ILE A 11 -13.22 1.67 1.07
N ALA A 12 -13.25 0.40 1.47
CA ALA A 12 -12.18 -0.52 1.18
C ALA A 12 -12.03 -0.74 -0.34
N SER A 13 -13.15 -0.92 -1.04
CA SER A 13 -13.19 -1.09 -2.50
C SER A 13 -12.54 0.08 -3.25
N LEU A 14 -12.81 1.32 -2.85
CA LEU A 14 -12.23 2.52 -3.47
C LEU A 14 -10.70 2.55 -3.38
N PHE A 15 -10.13 2.24 -2.20
CA PHE A 15 -8.68 2.18 -2.03
C PHE A 15 -8.05 1.11 -2.91
N PHE A 16 -8.57 -0.13 -2.88
CA PHE A 16 -7.98 -1.22 -3.65
C PHE A 16 -8.13 -1.00 -5.15
N LYS A 17 -9.23 -0.39 -5.62
CA LYS A 17 -9.38 0.00 -7.03
C LYS A 17 -8.33 1.02 -7.47
N ASN A 18 -8.04 2.03 -6.65
CA ASN A 18 -7.03 3.05 -6.98
C ASN A 18 -5.59 2.48 -6.98
N CYS A 19 -5.35 1.50 -6.11
CA CYS A 19 -4.09 0.79 -5.98
C CYS A 19 -3.89 -0.35 -7.00
N CYS A 20 -4.95 -0.76 -7.71
CA CYS A 20 -4.89 -1.80 -8.74
C CYS A 20 -4.28 -1.23 -10.03
N LEU A 21 -2.98 -1.46 -10.18
CA LEU A 21 -2.35 -1.62 -11.49
C LEU A 21 -2.13 -3.11 -11.72
N GLU A 22 -3.11 -3.73 -12.37
CA GLU A 22 -2.96 -5.11 -12.82
C GLU A 22 -1.82 -5.15 -13.85
N THR A 23 -0.78 -5.93 -13.51
CA THR A 23 0.23 -6.49 -14.44
C THR A 23 0.96 -5.55 -15.41
N ASN A 24 0.92 -4.23 -15.27
CA ASN A 24 1.69 -3.34 -16.15
C ASN A 24 3.17 -3.35 -15.74
N SER A 25 3.97 -4.21 -16.39
CA SER A 25 5.42 -4.30 -16.21
C SER A 25 6.11 -2.93 -16.35
N THR A 26 5.63 -2.08 -17.26
CA THR A 26 6.18 -0.73 -17.46
C THR A 26 5.95 0.17 -16.24
N ALA A 27 4.78 0.09 -15.61
CA ALA A 27 4.48 0.88 -14.42
C ALA A 27 5.38 0.51 -13.24
N TYR A 28 5.61 -0.79 -13.04
CA TYR A 28 6.58 -1.26 -12.04
C TYR A 28 8.00 -0.78 -12.35
N LEU A 29 8.45 -0.89 -13.61
CA LEU A 29 9.79 -0.44 -14.01
C LEU A 29 10.00 1.06 -13.78
N ILE A 30 9.00 1.88 -14.09
CA ILE A 30 9.02 3.33 -13.80
C ILE A 30 9.15 3.56 -12.29
N CYS A 31 8.37 2.84 -11.47
CA CYS A 31 8.46 2.96 -10.01
C CYS A 31 9.83 2.47 -9.47
N ASP A 32 10.37 1.36 -9.97
CA ASP A 32 11.70 0.85 -9.56
C ASP A 32 12.82 1.84 -9.90
N ALA A 33 12.73 2.49 -11.06
CA ALA A 33 13.67 3.52 -11.47
C ALA A 33 13.60 4.76 -10.56
N LEU A 34 12.39 5.22 -10.22
CA LEU A 34 12.15 6.33 -9.30
C LEU A 34 12.60 6.03 -7.87
N TYR A 35 12.30 4.82 -7.37
CA TYR A 35 12.67 4.38 -6.03
C TYR A 35 14.19 4.31 -5.85
N SER A 36 14.90 3.83 -6.88
CA SER A 36 16.34 3.61 -6.82
C SER A 36 17.19 4.85 -7.14
N ALA A 37 16.59 5.94 -7.65
CA ALA A 37 17.30 7.16 -8.03
C ALA A 37 16.49 8.43 -7.70
N PRO A 38 16.14 8.66 -6.41
CA PRO A 38 15.22 9.74 -6.03
C PRO A 38 15.77 11.16 -6.28
N SER A 39 17.09 11.34 -6.39
CA SER A 39 17.74 12.65 -6.50
C SER A 39 18.31 12.98 -7.88
N ASP A 40 18.44 12.00 -8.79
CA ASP A 40 19.08 12.17 -10.10
C ASP A 40 18.14 11.84 -11.26
N GLN A 41 17.49 12.88 -11.79
CA GLN A 41 16.60 12.75 -12.94
C GLN A 41 17.32 12.28 -14.20
N ARG A 42 18.63 12.48 -14.34
CA ARG A 42 19.37 12.01 -15.51
C ARG A 42 19.47 10.49 -15.49
N GLN A 43 19.78 9.91 -14.34
CA GLN A 43 19.76 8.45 -14.15
C GLN A 43 18.35 7.86 -14.30
N LEU A 44 17.32 8.58 -13.88
CA LEU A 44 15.93 8.17 -14.10
C LEU A 44 15.61 8.11 -15.60
N ILE A 45 15.93 9.16 -16.35
CA ILE A 45 15.69 9.25 -17.79
C ILE A 45 16.51 8.17 -18.51
N GLU A 46 17.78 7.97 -18.16
CA GLU A 46 18.62 6.91 -18.72
C GLU A 46 18.05 5.52 -18.44
N LYS A 47 17.62 5.23 -17.21
CA LYS A 47 16.97 3.97 -16.86
C LYS A 47 15.69 3.77 -17.67
N ILE A 48 14.85 4.81 -17.80
CA ILE A 48 13.62 4.77 -18.58
C ILE A 48 13.91 4.52 -20.07
N LEU A 49 14.92 5.18 -20.64
CA LEU A 49 15.36 4.96 -22.02
C LEU A 49 15.92 3.53 -22.23
N GLN A 50 16.60 2.97 -21.23
CA GLN A 50 17.11 1.60 -21.24
C GLN A 50 16.01 0.53 -21.14
N MET A 51 14.77 0.87 -20.76
CA MET A 51 13.66 -0.09 -20.64
C MET A 51 13.26 -0.73 -21.98
N ARG A 52 13.83 -0.29 -23.12
CA ARG A 52 13.52 -0.76 -24.49
C ARG A 52 12.01 -0.72 -24.79
N LYS A 53 11.28 0.22 -24.17
CA LYS A 53 9.85 0.45 -24.39
C LYS A 53 9.66 1.65 -25.32
N ASN A 54 8.56 1.64 -26.06
CA ASN A 54 8.14 2.78 -26.87
C ASN A 54 7.92 4.01 -25.97
N LEU A 55 8.49 5.16 -26.33
CA LEU A 55 8.37 6.43 -25.59
C LEU A 55 6.91 6.84 -25.37
N ASN A 56 6.01 6.55 -26.32
CA ASN A 56 4.58 6.82 -26.16
C ASN A 56 3.96 5.96 -25.05
N VAL A 57 4.36 4.70 -24.93
CA VAL A 57 3.90 3.79 -23.86
C VAL A 57 4.38 4.29 -22.50
N ILE A 58 5.62 4.75 -22.41
CA ILE A 58 6.18 5.33 -21.18
C ILE A 58 5.38 6.58 -20.79
N ARG A 59 5.14 7.51 -21.72
CA ARG A 59 4.36 8.74 -21.47
C ARG A 59 2.95 8.44 -21.00
N VAL A 60 2.23 7.54 -21.68
CA VAL A 60 0.88 7.13 -21.27
C VAL A 60 0.91 6.52 -19.87
N THR A 61 1.87 5.65 -19.58
CA THR A 61 2.00 5.02 -18.25
C THR A 61 2.30 6.07 -17.17
N ILE A 62 3.16 7.07 -17.43
CA ILE A 62 3.41 8.17 -16.49
C ILE A 62 2.12 8.94 -16.20
N CYS A 63 1.35 9.29 -17.23
CA CYS A 63 0.07 9.98 -17.06
C CYS A 63 -0.92 9.14 -16.23
N GLU A 64 -0.99 7.83 -16.47
CA GLU A 64 -1.80 6.91 -15.67
C GLU A 64 -1.34 6.88 -14.20
N LEU A 65 -0.04 6.74 -13.95
CA LEU A 65 0.53 6.73 -12.59
C LEU A 65 0.26 8.03 -11.85
N GLN A 66 0.37 9.18 -12.52
CA GLN A 66 0.03 10.49 -11.96
C GLN A 66 -1.46 10.60 -11.65
N SER A 67 -2.33 10.15 -12.58
CA SER A 67 -3.78 10.18 -12.38
C SER A 67 -4.24 9.36 -11.17
N LYS A 68 -3.51 8.29 -10.85
CA LYS A 68 -3.72 7.37 -9.71
C LYS A 68 -2.92 7.77 -8.46
N ASN A 69 -2.23 8.90 -8.49
CA ASN A 69 -1.43 9.41 -7.38
C ASN A 69 -0.32 8.44 -6.91
N ILE A 70 0.27 7.67 -7.84
CA ILE A 70 1.37 6.75 -7.56
C ILE A 70 2.71 7.49 -7.71
N ILE A 71 2.77 8.43 -8.65
CA ILE A 71 3.90 9.35 -8.81
C ILE A 71 3.36 10.78 -8.82
N ARG A 72 4.17 11.73 -8.35
CA ARG A 72 3.88 13.16 -8.41
C ARG A 72 5.01 13.92 -9.09
N SER A 73 4.69 15.09 -9.61
CA SER A 73 5.65 16.00 -10.22
C SER A 73 5.86 17.21 -9.31
N THR A 74 7.08 17.39 -8.80
CA THR A 74 7.44 18.45 -7.86
C THR A 74 8.66 19.18 -8.41
N ASN A 75 8.56 20.47 -8.72
CA ASN A 75 9.66 21.28 -9.28
C ASN A 75 10.34 20.62 -10.50
N SER A 76 9.53 20.18 -11.47
CA SER A 76 9.97 19.43 -12.66
C SER A 76 10.60 18.05 -12.40
N ARG A 77 10.53 17.54 -11.16
CA ARG A 77 10.99 16.21 -10.75
C ARG A 77 9.84 15.24 -10.57
N LEU A 78 9.98 14.03 -11.12
CA LEU A 78 9.07 12.92 -10.81
C LEU A 78 9.56 12.21 -9.56
N GLU A 79 8.65 11.94 -8.63
CA GLU A 79 8.92 11.18 -7.41
C GLU A 79 7.74 10.26 -7.06
N LEU A 80 8.03 9.19 -6.32
CA LEU A 80 6.99 8.31 -5.79
C LEU A 80 6.28 8.99 -4.63
N THR A 81 4.96 8.82 -4.59
CA THR A 81 4.16 9.13 -3.40
C THR A 81 4.26 7.99 -2.39
N ASP A 82 3.68 8.14 -1.19
CA ASP A 82 3.56 7.03 -0.24
C ASP A 82 2.84 5.81 -0.86
N ILE A 83 1.76 6.06 -1.62
CA ILE A 83 1.04 5.02 -2.37
C ILE A 83 1.95 4.38 -3.41
N GLY A 84 2.77 5.18 -4.10
CA GLY A 84 3.77 4.70 -5.04
C GLY A 84 4.82 3.80 -4.42
N ASN A 85 5.31 4.18 -3.24
CA ASN A 85 6.27 3.37 -2.48
C ASN A 85 5.64 2.04 -2.05
N TRP A 86 4.39 2.05 -1.54
CA TRP A 86 3.69 0.82 -1.18
C TRP A 86 3.41 -0.07 -2.39
N TYR A 87 3.03 0.52 -3.52
CA TYR A 87 2.86 -0.19 -4.79
C TYR A 87 4.16 -0.86 -5.25
N TYR A 88 5.26 -0.10 -5.23
CA TYR A 88 6.58 -0.60 -5.55
C TYR A 88 6.94 -1.81 -4.68
N VAL A 89 6.85 -1.66 -3.36
CA VAL A 89 7.17 -2.71 -2.39
C VAL A 89 6.29 -3.94 -2.58
N ALA A 90 4.98 -3.77 -2.79
CA ALA A 90 4.07 -4.88 -3.07
C ALA A 90 4.51 -5.68 -4.30
N LYS A 91 4.85 -5.00 -5.40
CA LYS A 91 5.33 -5.65 -6.63
C LYS A 91 6.71 -6.28 -6.45
N LYS A 92 7.63 -5.62 -5.75
CA LYS A 92 8.99 -6.12 -5.49
C LYS A 92 8.98 -7.41 -4.66
N ILE A 93 8.07 -7.50 -3.70
CA ILE A 93 7.86 -8.68 -2.84
C ILE A 93 7.01 -9.75 -3.55
N GLY A 94 6.26 -9.39 -4.59
CA GLY A 94 5.40 -10.31 -5.35
C GLY A 94 4.03 -10.54 -4.71
N VAL A 95 3.49 -9.54 -4.02
CA VAL A 95 2.18 -9.60 -3.35
C VAL A 95 1.25 -8.50 -3.85
N SER A 96 -0.06 -8.65 -3.59
CA SER A 96 -1.00 -7.54 -3.79
C SER A 96 -0.85 -6.49 -2.69
N ILE A 97 -1.30 -5.26 -2.93
CA ILE A 97 -1.34 -4.22 -1.88
C ILE A 97 -2.20 -4.66 -0.69
N SER A 98 -3.31 -5.38 -0.92
CA SER A 98 -4.12 -5.96 0.16
C SER A 98 -3.34 -6.95 1.03
N SER A 99 -2.53 -7.80 0.40
CA SER A 99 -1.63 -8.71 1.11
C SER A 99 -0.49 -7.95 1.81
N LEU A 100 -0.01 -6.85 1.21
CA LEU A 100 1.00 -5.99 1.81
C LEU A 100 0.47 -5.30 3.08
N CYS A 101 -0.80 -4.88 3.12
CA CYS A 101 -1.41 -4.33 4.33
C CYS A 101 -1.44 -5.34 5.49
N LEU A 102 -1.70 -6.62 5.22
CA LEU A 102 -1.61 -7.67 6.26
C LEU A 102 -0.16 -7.90 6.68
N LEU A 103 0.74 -7.95 5.70
CA LEU A 103 2.16 -8.15 5.95
C LEU A 103 2.75 -7.00 6.79
N SER A 104 2.37 -5.75 6.53
CA SER A 104 2.89 -4.58 7.24
C SER A 104 2.50 -4.57 8.73
N GLN A 105 1.25 -4.94 9.05
CA GLN A 105 0.83 -5.10 10.46
C GLN A 105 1.60 -6.21 11.16
N ALA A 106 1.70 -7.38 10.52
CA ALA A 106 2.44 -8.52 11.06
C ALA A 106 3.92 -8.18 11.26
N TYR A 107 4.53 -7.47 10.30
CA TYR A 107 5.92 -7.04 10.32
C TYR A 107 6.20 -6.09 11.49
N VAL A 108 5.42 -5.00 11.64
CA VAL A 108 5.66 -4.01 12.71
C VAL A 108 5.53 -4.64 14.10
N ILE A 109 4.51 -5.49 14.30
CA ILE A 109 4.30 -6.18 15.58
C ILE A 109 5.43 -7.17 15.85
N GLN A 110 5.80 -7.99 14.86
CA GLN A 110 6.86 -8.97 15.02
C GLN A 110 8.21 -8.32 15.27
N LYS A 111 8.57 -7.27 14.51
CA LYS A 111 9.79 -6.49 14.70
C LYS A 111 9.88 -5.87 16.09
N SER A 112 8.80 -5.26 16.57
CA SER A 112 8.74 -4.68 17.92
C SER A 112 9.00 -5.71 19.02
N LEU A 113 8.39 -6.90 18.89
CA LEU A 113 8.58 -8.00 19.84
C LEU A 113 10.01 -8.56 19.77
N GLU A 114 10.55 -8.77 18.57
CA GLU A 114 11.91 -9.28 18.35
C GLU A 114 12.97 -8.30 18.86
N ASN A 115 12.78 -6.98 18.69
CA ASN A 115 13.62 -5.94 19.28
C ASN A 115 13.62 -5.96 20.81
N SER A 116 12.55 -6.49 21.42
CA SER A 116 12.41 -6.66 22.87
C SER A 116 12.89 -8.03 23.36
N GLY A 117 13.55 -8.82 22.52
CA GLY A 117 14.02 -10.17 22.84
C GLY A 117 12.93 -11.25 22.84
N ASN A 118 11.72 -10.94 22.35
CA ASN A 118 10.58 -11.86 22.33
C ASN A 118 10.34 -12.46 20.94
N THR A 119 9.74 -13.65 20.89
CA THR A 119 9.27 -14.19 19.61
C THR A 119 7.98 -13.50 19.18
N GLY A 120 7.99 -12.84 18.02
CA GLY A 120 6.83 -12.12 17.52
C GLY A 120 5.84 -12.99 16.74
N TYR A 121 4.56 -12.90 17.10
CA TYR A 121 3.44 -13.52 16.39
C TYR A 121 2.36 -12.49 16.12
N PHE A 122 1.67 -12.61 14.99
CA PHE A 122 0.53 -11.76 14.66
C PHE A 122 -0.76 -12.54 14.71
N ALA A 123 -1.71 -12.09 15.54
CA ALA A 123 -3.04 -12.66 15.58
C ALA A 123 -3.92 -12.01 14.50
N VAL A 124 -4.37 -12.83 13.54
CA VAL A 124 -5.15 -12.44 12.36
C VAL A 124 -6.47 -11.75 12.74
N VAL A 125 -7.01 -12.04 13.93
CA VAL A 125 -8.22 -11.40 14.46
C VAL A 125 -8.05 -9.89 14.65
N HIS A 126 -6.82 -9.41 14.80
CA HIS A 126 -6.50 -7.98 14.90
C HIS A 126 -6.22 -7.34 13.55
N PHE A 127 -6.30 -8.11 12.46
CA PHE A 127 -6.15 -7.55 11.13
C PHE A 127 -7.22 -6.48 10.89
N ALA A 128 -6.77 -5.29 10.49
CA ALA A 128 -7.65 -4.13 10.40
C ALA A 128 -8.90 -4.42 9.58
N ASP A 129 -10.01 -4.05 10.19
CA ASP A 129 -11.37 -4.22 9.71
C ASP A 129 -11.56 -3.80 8.25
N ILE A 130 -10.88 -2.74 7.80
CA ILE A 130 -10.95 -2.24 6.42
C ILE A 130 -10.58 -3.29 5.37
N VAL A 131 -9.51 -4.05 5.59
CA VAL A 131 -9.05 -4.96 4.54
C VAL A 131 -9.92 -6.23 4.51
N LYS A 132 -10.43 -6.71 5.67
CA LYS A 132 -11.40 -7.83 5.70
C LYS A 132 -12.70 -7.53 4.96
N TYR A 133 -13.08 -6.24 4.80
CA TYR A 133 -14.27 -5.86 4.05
C TYR A 133 -14.08 -5.92 2.53
N SER A 134 -12.84 -5.79 2.04
CA SER A 134 -12.55 -5.87 0.60
C SER A 134 -12.13 -7.26 0.13
N HIS A 135 -11.47 -8.02 1.01
CA HIS A 135 -10.86 -9.31 0.67
C HIS A 135 -10.98 -10.26 1.85
N SER A 136 -11.23 -11.53 1.57
CA SER A 136 -11.21 -12.58 2.61
C SER A 136 -9.82 -12.64 3.27
N PRO A 137 -9.70 -12.48 4.61
CA PRO A 137 -8.42 -12.63 5.32
C PRO A 137 -7.78 -13.99 5.06
N VAL A 138 -8.60 -15.04 4.91
CA VAL A 138 -8.13 -16.40 4.58
C VAL A 138 -7.41 -16.40 3.23
N LYS A 139 -7.94 -15.70 2.22
CA LYS A 139 -7.32 -15.58 0.90
C LYS A 139 -6.00 -14.81 0.97
N LEU A 140 -5.95 -13.72 1.72
CA LEU A 140 -4.73 -12.92 1.88
C LEU A 140 -3.61 -13.71 2.58
N ILE A 141 -3.94 -14.45 3.64
CA ILE A 141 -3.00 -15.35 4.33
C ILE A 141 -2.52 -16.44 3.39
N ARG A 142 -3.43 -17.06 2.64
CA ARG A 142 -3.06 -18.09 1.67
C ARG A 142 -2.05 -17.54 0.66
N ASN A 143 -2.32 -16.37 0.08
CA ASN A 143 -1.41 -15.73 -0.86
C ASN A 143 -0.03 -15.45 -0.24
N LEU A 144 0.03 -14.90 0.98
CA LEU A 144 1.31 -14.64 1.67
C LEU A 144 2.09 -15.93 1.98
N ARG A 145 1.38 -17.04 2.24
CA ARG A 145 1.99 -18.37 2.43
C ARG A 145 2.50 -18.95 1.12
N GLU A 146 1.75 -18.82 0.04
CA GLU A 146 2.14 -19.28 -1.30
C GLU A 146 3.41 -18.56 -1.80
N VAL A 147 3.56 -17.28 -1.48
CA VAL A 147 4.78 -16.49 -1.75
C VAL A 147 5.92 -16.82 -0.75
N GLY A 148 5.66 -17.62 0.28
CA GLY A 148 6.67 -18.06 1.25
C GLY A 148 7.14 -16.99 2.21
N LEU A 149 6.28 -16.00 2.52
CA LEU A 149 6.62 -14.90 3.45
C LEU A 149 6.23 -15.22 4.89
N ILE A 150 5.13 -15.96 5.06
CA ILE A 150 4.59 -16.29 6.38
C ILE A 150 4.32 -17.79 6.50
N TYR A 151 4.26 -18.26 7.72
CA TYR A 151 3.65 -19.54 8.08
C TYR A 151 2.56 -19.35 9.14
N ARG A 152 1.66 -20.33 9.20
CA ARG A 152 0.63 -20.36 10.23
C ARG A 152 1.20 -21.08 11.44
N HIS A 153 1.21 -20.41 12.60
CA HIS A 153 1.69 -21.01 13.84
C HIS A 153 0.53 -21.72 14.57
N HIS A 154 -0.61 -21.04 14.73
CA HIS A 154 -1.87 -21.62 15.22
C HIS A 154 -3.07 -21.15 14.39
N LYS A 155 -4.27 -21.65 14.70
CA LYS A 155 -5.51 -21.39 13.93
C LYS A 155 -5.69 -19.90 13.61
N ASN A 156 -5.39 -18.98 14.50
CA ASN A 156 -5.59 -17.54 14.25
C ASN A 156 -4.29 -16.73 14.30
N THR A 157 -3.12 -17.36 14.23
CA THR A 157 -1.84 -16.66 14.31
C THR A 157 -0.94 -16.99 13.13
N ILE A 158 -0.30 -15.95 12.61
CA ILE A 158 0.72 -16.05 11.57
C ILE A 158 2.03 -15.50 12.09
N ARG A 159 3.12 -15.94 11.49
CA ARG A 159 4.46 -15.41 11.73
C ARG A 159 5.19 -15.27 10.41
N ILE A 160 5.94 -14.18 10.26
CA ILE A 160 6.86 -13.98 9.14
C ILE A 160 8.08 -14.84 9.40
N PHE A 161 8.52 -15.56 8.38
CA PHE A 161 9.75 -16.34 8.44
C PHE A 161 10.94 -15.45 8.83
N PRO A 162 11.79 -15.84 9.81
CA PRO A 162 12.90 -15.00 10.27
C PRO A 162 13.84 -14.54 9.15
N GLU A 163 14.11 -15.40 8.16
CA GLU A 163 14.92 -15.07 6.99
C GLU A 163 14.26 -14.03 6.07
N LYS A 164 12.92 -13.95 6.09
CA LYS A 164 12.15 -12.95 5.35
C LYS A 164 12.08 -11.62 6.08
N MET A 165 12.12 -11.60 7.42
CA MET A 165 12.21 -10.36 8.19
C MET A 165 13.39 -9.50 7.74
N LYS A 166 14.58 -10.10 7.58
CA LYS A 166 15.79 -9.40 7.08
C LYS A 166 15.62 -8.78 5.69
N ILE A 167 14.80 -9.40 4.83
CA ILE A 167 14.49 -8.86 3.50
C ILE A 167 13.53 -7.68 3.62
N LEU A 168 12.50 -7.82 4.47
CA LEU A 168 11.49 -6.79 4.70
C LEU A 168 12.05 -5.55 5.41
N GLU A 169 13.10 -5.69 6.22
CA GLU A 169 13.81 -4.56 6.85
C GLU A 169 14.36 -3.55 5.84
N ARG A 170 14.61 -3.95 4.58
CA ARG A 170 14.99 -3.03 3.50
C ARG A 170 13.86 -2.06 3.12
N TYR A 171 12.63 -2.38 3.51
CA TYR A 171 11.41 -1.62 3.25
C TYR A 171 10.74 -1.16 4.56
N ASP A 172 11.53 -0.99 5.63
CA ASP A 172 11.02 -0.69 6.96
C ASP A 172 10.16 0.57 7.01
N ALA A 173 10.62 1.63 6.34
CA ALA A 173 9.94 2.91 6.29
C ALA A 173 8.56 2.77 5.62
N GLU A 174 8.48 2.04 4.51
CA GLU A 174 7.27 1.81 3.73
C GLU A 174 6.29 0.91 4.46
N LEU A 175 6.77 -0.17 5.08
CA LEU A 175 5.93 -1.07 5.87
C LEU A 175 5.40 -0.37 7.12
N THR A 176 6.23 0.44 7.78
CA THR A 176 5.81 1.22 8.95
C THR A 176 4.81 2.31 8.58
N SER A 177 5.02 3.04 7.48
CA SER A 177 4.08 4.07 7.02
C SER A 177 2.75 3.47 6.57
N LEU A 178 2.77 2.33 5.86
CA LEU A 178 1.55 1.60 5.50
C LEU A 178 0.80 1.12 6.74
N ASN A 179 1.50 0.55 7.73
CA ASN A 179 0.88 0.12 8.98
C ASN A 179 0.22 1.29 9.72
N ARG A 180 0.92 2.43 9.84
CA ARG A 180 0.38 3.65 10.47
C ARG A 180 -0.91 4.07 9.77
N TRP A 181 -0.89 4.15 8.44
CA TRP A 181 -2.06 4.52 7.66
C TRP A 181 -3.22 3.53 7.88
N VAL A 182 -2.97 2.22 7.86
CA VAL A 182 -4.01 1.19 8.10
C VAL A 182 -4.62 1.33 9.50
N VAL A 183 -3.81 1.61 10.51
CA VAL A 183 -4.27 1.83 11.90
C VAL A 183 -5.07 3.12 12.04
N GLU A 184 -4.59 4.23 11.46
CA GLU A 184 -5.31 5.50 11.45
C GLU A 184 -6.67 5.39 10.75
N LEU A 185 -6.72 4.67 9.63
CA LEU A 185 -7.96 4.49 8.88
C LEU A 185 -8.95 3.65 9.68
N LYS A 186 -8.47 2.64 10.43
CA LYS A 186 -9.31 1.89 11.38
C LYS A 186 -9.90 2.81 12.45
N SER A 187 -9.06 3.62 13.10
CA SER A 187 -9.52 4.59 14.11
C SER A 187 -10.57 5.53 13.54
N LYS A 188 -10.31 6.14 12.38
CA LYS A 188 -11.24 7.07 11.73
C LYS A 188 -12.57 6.42 11.34
N ILE A 189 -12.57 5.12 10.97
CA ILE A 189 -13.80 4.38 10.70
C ILE A 189 -14.57 4.08 11.98
N ASP A 190 -13.88 3.72 13.06
CA ASP A 190 -14.53 3.46 14.34
C ASP A 190 -15.16 4.76 14.91
N ASP A 191 -14.63 5.93 14.54
CA ASP A 191 -15.14 7.26 14.94
C ASP A 191 -16.37 7.75 14.13
N ILE A 192 -16.68 7.15 12.98
CA ILE A 192 -17.80 7.60 12.11
C ILE A 192 -19.09 6.90 12.50
N LYS A 193 -20.09 7.71 12.89
CA LYS A 193 -21.45 7.24 13.20
C LYS A 193 -22.32 7.24 11.94
N ASP A 194 -23.14 6.20 11.77
CA ASP A 194 -23.97 5.99 10.57
C ASP A 194 -25.01 7.10 10.29
N HIS A 195 -25.34 7.91 11.29
CA HIS A 195 -26.36 8.97 11.19
C HIS A 195 -25.78 10.34 10.79
N ASP A 196 -24.47 10.43 10.54
CA ASP A 196 -23.82 11.64 10.08
C ASP A 196 -23.42 11.50 8.59
N PRO A 197 -24.37 11.74 7.66
CA PRO A 197 -24.10 11.64 6.23
C PRO A 197 -23.01 12.62 5.78
N VAL A 198 -22.85 13.75 6.48
CA VAL A 198 -21.80 14.74 6.19
C VAL A 198 -20.43 14.22 6.62
N ALA A 199 -20.28 13.60 7.80
CA ALA A 199 -19.04 12.97 8.21
C ALA A 199 -18.68 11.75 7.34
N ARG A 200 -19.68 10.96 6.92
CA ARG A 200 -19.49 9.85 5.99
C ARG A 200 -19.05 10.34 4.62
N GLU A 201 -19.74 11.33 4.06
CA GLU A 201 -19.42 11.91 2.76
C GLU A 201 -18.10 12.67 2.82
N ASN A 202 -17.78 13.35 3.92
CA ASN A 202 -16.46 13.94 4.16
C ASN A 202 -15.37 12.90 4.36
N PHE A 203 -15.64 11.73 4.94
CA PHE A 203 -14.65 10.66 5.08
C PHE A 203 -14.42 9.91 3.77
N ILE A 204 -15.48 9.60 3.01
CA ILE A 204 -15.39 9.08 1.65
C ILE A 204 -14.68 10.11 0.77
N ARG A 205 -15.06 11.38 0.86
CA ARG A 205 -14.37 12.48 0.19
C ARG A 205 -12.94 12.59 0.68
N ASN A 206 -12.62 12.41 1.96
CA ASN A 206 -11.25 12.41 2.51
C ASN A 206 -10.43 11.18 2.11
N LEU A 207 -11.04 10.03 1.84
CA LEU A 207 -10.38 8.84 1.30
C LEU A 207 -10.18 8.96 -0.20
N GLU A 208 -11.20 9.42 -0.90
CA GLU A 208 -11.14 9.84 -2.28
C GLU A 208 -10.16 11.00 -2.45
N CYS A 209 -10.03 11.88 -1.47
CA CYS A 209 -9.08 12.99 -1.41
C CYS A 209 -7.71 12.48 -0.93
N TYR A 210 -7.56 11.52 -0.03
CA TYR A 210 -6.26 10.87 0.15
C TYR A 210 -5.81 10.20 -1.17
N ALA A 211 -6.76 9.80 -2.02
CA ALA A 211 -6.53 9.38 -3.40
C ALA A 211 -6.54 10.53 -4.46
N LYS A 212 -7.09 11.73 -4.18
CA LYS A 212 -7.32 12.88 -5.11
C LYS A 212 -6.66 14.20 -4.68
N LEU A 213 -6.56 14.57 -3.40
CA LEU A 213 -5.86 15.73 -2.76
C LEU A 213 -4.33 15.76 -2.90
N HIS A 214 -3.75 15.02 -3.85
CA HIS A 214 -2.49 15.43 -4.46
C HIS A 214 -2.68 16.01 -5.88
N LYS A 215 -3.92 16.35 -6.27
CA LYS A 215 -4.25 17.05 -7.52
C LYS A 215 -4.30 18.58 -7.42
N SER A 216 -3.77 19.23 -6.39
CA SER A 216 -3.68 20.70 -6.40
C SER A 216 -2.59 21.27 -5.49
N VAL A 217 -1.38 21.38 -6.04
CA VAL A 217 -0.72 22.70 -6.16
C VAL A 217 -0.41 22.92 -7.63
N THR A 218 -1.47 23.20 -8.39
CA THR A 218 -1.43 24.09 -9.54
C THR A 218 -2.68 24.93 -9.40
N VAL A 219 -2.57 26.00 -8.63
CA VAL A 219 -3.42 27.16 -8.80
C VAL A 219 -2.46 28.32 -9.03
N GLN A 220 -2.48 28.74 -10.30
CA GLN A 220 -1.83 29.90 -10.95
C GLN A 220 -0.34 29.75 -11.26
#